data_AF-A0A658NLX1-F1
#
_entry.id   AF-A0A658NLX1-F1
#
_cell.length_a   1.000
_cell.length_b   1.000
_cell.length_c   1.000
_cell.angle_alpha   90.00
_cell.angle_beta   90.00
_cell.angle_gamma   90.00
#
_symmetry.space_group_name_H-M   'P 1'
#
loop_
_entity.id
_entity.type
_entity.pdbx_description
1 polymer ?
#
loop_
_entity_poly.entity_id
_entity_poly.type
_entity_poly.pdbx_seq_one_letter_code
_entity_poly.pdbx_strand_id
1 'polypeptide(L)'
;FNGIKGALEEGLSQVKGLPVLTVSARTGKGLDTLIKVAFEIRAAWSKRVPTALLNRWFDEALEKNPPPAPGGKRIKLRYITQAKTRP
;
A
#
# COMPACT_ATOMS: atom_id res chain seq x y z
N PHE A 1 13.01 -9.67 -18.84
CA PHE A 1 12.22 -8.80 -17.94
C PHE A 1 12.06 -9.38 -16.54
N ASN A 2 11.62 -10.64 -16.39
CA ASN A 2 11.37 -11.23 -15.07
C ASN A 2 12.59 -11.24 -14.14
N GLY A 3 13.80 -11.47 -14.66
CA GLY A 3 15.04 -11.43 -13.86
C GLY A 3 15.36 -10.07 -13.26
N ILE A 4 15.18 -8.98 -14.02
CA ILE A 4 15.41 -7.61 -13.53
C ILE A 4 14.37 -7.26 -12.46
N LYS A 5 13.11 -7.63 -12.68
CA LYS A 5 12.04 -7.39 -11.69
C LYS A 5 12.31 -8.15 -10.39
N GLY A 6 12.73 -9.41 -10.47
CA GLY A 6 13.11 -10.21 -9.29
C GLY A 6 14.26 -9.60 -8.50
N ALA A 7 15.33 -9.20 -9.20
CA ALA A 7 16.48 -8.55 -8.58
C ALA A 7 16.11 -7.23 -7.88
N LEU A 8 15.17 -6.45 -8.44
CA LEU A 8 14.68 -5.22 -7.81
C LEU A 8 13.80 -5.51 -6.58
N GLU A 9 12.93 -6.52 -6.61
CA GLU A 9 12.11 -6.91 -5.45
C GLU A 9 12.96 -7.40 -4.28
N GLU A 10 14.05 -8.12 -4.57
CA GLU A 10 15.01 -8.57 -3.56
C GLU A 10 15.89 -7.41 -3.05
N GLY A 11 16.51 -6.67 -3.97
CA GLY A 11 17.47 -5.62 -3.66
C GLY A 11 16.86 -4.33 -3.08
N LEU A 12 15.57 -4.07 -3.34
CA LEU A 12 14.84 -2.90 -2.86
C LEU A 12 13.67 -3.28 -1.94
N SER A 13 13.92 -4.21 -1.03
CA SER A 13 12.91 -4.74 -0.09
C SER A 13 12.18 -3.67 0.76
N GLN A 14 12.77 -2.49 0.92
CA GLN A 14 12.18 -1.34 1.60
C GLN A 14 11.03 -0.66 0.84
N VAL A 15 10.93 -0.88 -0.48
CA VAL A 15 9.93 -0.24 -1.36
C VAL A 15 9.16 -1.27 -2.20
N LYS A 16 8.78 -2.39 -1.58
CA LYS A 16 7.98 -3.45 -2.21
C LYS A 16 6.65 -2.91 -2.75
N GLY A 17 6.21 -3.50 -3.86
CA GLY A 17 4.90 -3.21 -4.46
C GLY A 17 4.83 -1.92 -5.28
N LEU A 18 5.96 -1.25 -5.52
CA LEU A 18 6.01 -0.14 -6.47
C LEU A 18 5.98 -0.66 -7.93
N PRO A 19 5.31 0.06 -8.85
CA PRO A 19 5.34 -0.32 -10.25
C PRO A 19 6.73 -0.11 -10.86
N VAL A 20 7.21 -1.11 -11.59
CA VAL A 20 8.47 -1.05 -12.33
C VAL A 20 8.18 -0.76 -13.79
N LEU A 21 8.70 0.34 -14.30
CA LEU A 21 8.51 0.80 -15.67
C LEU A 21 9.86 0.88 -16.39
N THR A 22 9.90 0.52 -17.67
CA THR A 22 11.06 0.74 -18.51
C THR A 22 10.86 1.97 -19.37
N VAL A 23 11.87 2.84 -19.36
CA VAL A 23 11.85 4.12 -20.06
C VAL A 23 13.15 4.33 -20.82
N SER A 24 13.13 5.21 -21.81
CA SER A 24 14.32 5.71 -22.50
C SER A 24 14.19 7.21 -22.68
N ALA A 25 15.03 7.97 -21.98
CA ALA A 25 15.06 9.43 -22.12
C ALA A 25 15.50 9.85 -23.55
N ARG A 26 16.39 9.07 -24.18
CA ARG A 26 16.90 9.36 -25.52
C ARG A 26 15.82 9.25 -26.60
N THR A 27 14.96 8.24 -26.51
CA THR A 27 13.92 7.99 -27.52
C THR A 27 12.54 8.46 -27.09
N GLY A 28 12.39 8.95 -25.85
CA GLY A 28 11.10 9.30 -25.24
C GLY A 28 10.22 8.11 -24.88
N LYS A 29 10.66 6.87 -25.13
CA LYS A 29 9.84 5.66 -24.90
C LYS A 29 9.47 5.56 -23.43
N GLY A 30 8.16 5.45 -23.16
CA GLY A 30 7.61 5.19 -21.82
C GLY A 30 7.48 6.41 -20.90
N LEU A 31 7.85 7.62 -21.36
CA LEU A 31 7.76 8.82 -20.51
C LEU A 31 6.31 9.23 -20.19
N ASP A 32 5.39 9.14 -21.15
CA ASP A 32 3.97 9.44 -20.88
C ASP A 32 3.37 8.48 -19.85
N THR A 33 3.70 7.19 -19.96
CA THR A 33 3.30 6.16 -19.00
C THR A 33 3.90 6.44 -17.62
N LEU A 34 5.17 6.84 -17.54
CA LEU A 34 5.83 7.20 -16.30
C LEU A 34 5.08 8.34 -15.58
N ILE A 35 4.76 9.41 -16.31
CA ILE A 35 4.04 10.55 -15.75
C ILE A 35 2.63 10.16 -15.30
N LYS A 36 1.90 9.40 -16.12
CA LYS A 36 0.57 8.88 -15.75
C LYS A 36 0.61 8.08 -14.44
N VAL A 37 1.51 7.11 -14.36
CA VAL A 37 1.66 6.25 -13.17
C VAL A 37 2.08 7.06 -11.95
N ALA A 38 2.95 8.07 -12.11
CA ALA A 38 3.31 8.96 -11.01
C ALA A 38 2.09 9.69 -10.41
N PHE A 39 1.16 10.16 -11.24
CA PHE A 39 -0.07 10.78 -10.76
C PHE A 39 -1.04 9.79 -10.11
N GLU A 40 -1.14 8.56 -10.63
CA GLU A 40 -1.93 7.49 -10.02
C GLU A 40 -1.41 7.14 -8.62
N ILE A 41 -0.09 6.96 -8.47
CA ILE A 41 0.56 6.72 -7.17
C ILE A 41 0.33 7.91 -6.24
N ARG A 42 0.48 9.15 -6.72
CA ARG A 42 0.25 10.34 -5.89
C ARG A 42 -1.20 10.41 -5.39
N ALA A 43 -2.16 10.06 -6.24
CA ALA A 43 -3.58 10.02 -5.87
C ALA A 43 -3.82 8.97 -4.78
N ALA A 44 -3.26 7.76 -4.94
CA ALA A 44 -3.33 6.71 -3.92
C ALA A 44 -2.66 7.12 -2.61
N TRP A 45 -1.45 7.66 -2.65
CA TRP A 45 -0.68 8.13 -1.49
C TRP A 45 -1.38 9.27 -0.73
N SER A 46 -2.16 10.08 -1.43
CA SER A 46 -2.92 11.19 -0.86
C SER A 46 -4.33 10.81 -0.38
N LYS A 47 -4.78 9.58 -0.63
CA LYS A 47 -6.18 9.20 -0.41
C LYS A 47 -6.52 9.20 1.09
N ARG A 48 -7.63 9.87 1.43
CA ARG A 48 -8.28 9.74 2.75
C ARG A 48 -9.32 8.64 2.71
N VAL A 49 -9.24 7.70 3.65
CA VAL A 49 -10.25 6.66 3.87
C VAL A 49 -11.23 7.17 4.94
N PRO A 50 -12.54 7.24 4.65
CA PRO A 50 -13.53 7.62 5.66
C PRO A 50 -13.50 6.67 6.84
N THR A 51 -13.54 7.22 8.04
CA THR A 51 -13.58 6.46 9.30
C THR A 51 -14.65 5.38 9.30
N ALA A 52 -15.86 5.66 8.82
CA ALA A 52 -16.95 4.68 8.81
C ALA A 52 -16.62 3.46 7.92
N LEU A 53 -16.01 3.68 6.75
CA LEU A 53 -15.56 2.60 5.89
C LEU A 53 -14.42 1.81 6.55
N LEU A 54 -13.48 2.51 7.18
CA LEU A 54 -12.33 1.90 7.83
C LEU A 54 -12.75 1.00 9.00
N ASN A 55 -13.74 1.40 9.79
CA ASN A 55 -14.25 0.58 10.90
C ASN A 55 -15.06 -0.63 10.43
N ARG A 56 -15.85 -0.52 9.35
CA ARG A 56 -16.52 -1.71 8.76
C ARG A 56 -15.51 -2.77 8.33
N TRP A 57 -14.46 -2.36 7.62
CA TRP A 57 -13.36 -3.25 7.27
C TRP A 57 -12.64 -3.80 8.51
N PHE A 58 -12.47 -3.00 9.55
CA PHE A 58 -11.79 -3.41 10.77
C PHE A 58 -12.54 -4.52 11.50
N ASP A 59 -13.86 -4.40 11.60
CA ASP A 59 -14.71 -5.42 12.22
C ASP A 59 -14.59 -6.75 11.46
N GLU A 60 -14.70 -6.73 10.13
CA GLU A 60 -14.50 -7.90 9.27
C GLU A 60 -13.10 -8.53 9.45
N ALA A 61 -12.06 -7.69 9.58
CA ALA A 61 -10.69 -8.17 9.79
C ALA A 61 -10.51 -8.83 11.17
N LEU A 62 -11.15 -8.29 12.21
CA LEU A 62 -11.12 -8.85 13.57
C LEU A 62 -11.89 -10.17 13.67
N GLU A 63 -12.99 -10.32 12.95
CA GLU A 63 -13.73 -11.59 12.87
C GLU A 63 -12.88 -12.66 12.20
N LYS A 64 -12.24 -12.33 11.08
CA LYS A 64 -11.40 -13.27 10.32
C LYS A 64 -10.12 -13.66 11.06
N ASN A 65 -9.51 -12.72 11.78
CA ASN A 65 -8.29 -12.95 12.55
C ASN A 65 -8.40 -12.32 13.95
N PRO A 66 -9.00 -13.03 14.91
CA PRO A 66 -9.19 -12.51 16.25
C PRO A 66 -7.87 -12.19 16.94
N PRO A 67 -7.80 -11.10 17.76
CA PRO A 67 -6.59 -10.79 18.52
C PRO A 67 -6.20 -11.91 19.47
N PRO A 68 -4.88 -12.11 19.71
CA PRO A 68 -4.42 -13.07 20.70
C PRO A 68 -4.93 -12.67 22.09
N ALA A 69 -5.02 -13.66 22.98
CA ALA A 69 -5.45 -13.49 24.37
C ALA A 69 -4.29 -13.73 25.35
N PRO A 70 -3.26 -12.85 25.37
CA PRO A 70 -2.18 -12.98 26.35
C PRO A 70 -2.75 -12.91 27.76
N GLY A 71 -2.42 -13.90 28.60
CA GLY A 71 -2.98 -14.01 29.96
C GLY A 71 -4.48 -14.34 30.01
N GLY A 72 -5.05 -14.91 28.94
CA GLY A 72 -6.45 -15.36 28.88
C GLY A 72 -7.48 -14.26 28.58
N LYS A 73 -7.06 -12.99 28.49
CA LYS A 73 -7.94 -11.87 28.18
C LYS A 73 -7.66 -11.32 26.78
N ARG A 74 -8.68 -11.36 25.91
CA ARG A 74 -8.59 -10.75 24.58
C ARG A 74 -8.51 -9.24 24.68
N ILE A 75 -7.62 -8.64 23.89
CA ILE A 75 -7.54 -7.19 23.72
C ILE A 75 -8.79 -6.74 22.94
N LYS A 76 -9.56 -5.82 23.53
CA LYS A 76 -10.77 -5.27 22.90
C LYS A 76 -10.41 -4.05 22.05
N LEU A 77 -10.16 -4.28 20.77
CA LEU A 77 -10.02 -3.24 19.76
C LEU A 77 -11.41 -2.71 19.39
N ARG A 78 -11.61 -1.39 19.43
CA ARG A 78 -12.96 -0.78 19.35
C ARG A 78 -13.17 0.09 18.14
N TYR A 79 -12.11 0.74 17.66
CA TYR A 79 -12.21 1.80 16.68
C TYR A 79 -10.85 2.06 16.05
N ILE A 80 -10.85 2.41 14.77
CA ILE A 80 -9.68 2.92 14.05
C ILE A 80 -10.01 4.14 13.21
N THR A 81 -9.02 5.01 12.99
CA THR A 81 -9.15 6.18 12.12
C THR A 81 -7.82 6.49 11.43
N GLN A 82 -7.89 7.12 10.26
CA GLN A 82 -6.71 7.59 9.55
C GLN A 82 -6.28 8.97 10.09
N ALA A 83 -5.28 8.97 10.97
CA ALA A 83 -4.77 10.18 11.61
C ALA A 83 -4.23 11.21 10.61
N LYS A 84 -3.46 10.76 9.60
CA LYS A 84 -2.88 11.61 8.55
C LYS A 84 -2.89 10.91 7.20
N THR A 85 -2.82 11.70 6.14
CA THR A 85 -2.59 11.25 4.75
C THR A 85 -1.15 11.55 4.36
N ARG A 86 -0.61 10.87 3.34
CA ARG A 86 0.80 10.98 2.92
C ARG A 86 1.76 10.63 4.06
N PRO A 87 1.92 9.33 4.38
CA PRO A 87 2.86 8.87 5.39
C PRO A 87 4.26 9.43 5.20
#